data_AF-A0A6P0J2C0-F1
#
_entry.id   AF-A0A6P0J2C0-F1
#
_cell.length_a   1.000
_cell.length_b   1.000
_cell.length_c   1.000
_cell.angle_alpha   90.00
_cell.angle_beta   90.00
_cell.angle_gamma   90.00
#
_symmetry.space_group_name_H-M   'P 1'
#
loop_
_entity.id
_entity.type
_entity.pdbx_description
1 polymer ?
#
loop_
_entity_poly.entity_id
_entity_poly.type
_entity_poly.pdbx_seq_one_letter_code
_entity_poly.pdbx_strand_id
1 'polypeptide(L)'
;MWNQRGWDYLKKLRFSWQSPRPKHRKGNKIDQDEFIKNLPIKVKKIEQAHPNSEIKIWFFDEHRVGLKPILRSDAARSWEGSAVLGVPPMSDCRGFPTRYCIKTRYGRALGERPIAIVQHRYQWLYVYGFVQPKTGKTLWYLIPRVNTEWLNLVYKSFAKDVGISPKKKCC
;
A
#
# COMPACT_ATOMS: atom_id res chain seq x y z
N MET A 1 -39.18 19.86 0.50
CA MET A 1 -38.98 18.47 0.02
C MET A 1 -38.73 18.50 -1.49
N TRP A 2 -37.48 18.68 -1.89
CA TRP A 2 -37.04 18.74 -3.29
C TRP A 2 -35.71 17.98 -3.41
N ASN A 3 -35.39 17.53 -4.62
CA ASN A 3 -34.04 17.23 -5.12
C ASN A 3 -33.59 15.76 -5.33
N GLN A 4 -34.48 14.88 -5.80
CA GLN A 4 -34.05 13.66 -6.53
C GLN A 4 -34.54 13.56 -7.98
N ARG A 5 -35.28 14.54 -8.51
CA ARG A 5 -35.79 14.52 -9.90
C ARG A 5 -34.68 14.33 -10.94
N GLY A 6 -33.51 14.91 -10.72
CA GLY A 6 -32.35 14.73 -11.61
C GLY A 6 -31.92 13.27 -11.75
N TRP A 7 -31.98 12.50 -10.66
CA TRP A 7 -31.64 11.07 -10.67
C TRP A 7 -32.70 10.25 -11.42
N ASP A 8 -33.97 10.64 -11.33
CA ASP A 8 -35.06 10.00 -12.07
C ASP A 8 -34.92 10.19 -13.58
N TYR A 9 -34.51 11.38 -14.03
CA TYR A 9 -34.20 11.63 -15.44
C TYR A 9 -33.00 10.81 -15.90
N LEU A 10 -31.92 10.74 -15.12
CA LEU A 10 -30.74 9.94 -15.45
C LEU A 10 -31.08 8.44 -15.57
N LYS A 11 -31.89 7.89 -14.66
CA LYS A 11 -32.44 6.51 -14.76
C LYS A 11 -33.25 6.31 -16.04
N LYS A 12 -34.19 7.22 -16.34
CA LYS A 12 -35.04 7.14 -17.54
C LYS A 12 -34.23 7.20 -18.83
N LEU A 13 -33.16 7.99 -18.84
CA LEU A 13 -32.21 8.10 -19.94
C LEU A 13 -31.14 6.97 -19.95
N ARG A 14 -31.25 5.97 -19.07
CA ARG A 14 -30.33 4.83 -18.91
C ARG A 14 -28.88 5.19 -18.60
N PHE A 15 -28.65 6.32 -17.95
CA PHE A 15 -27.35 6.65 -17.38
C PHE A 15 -27.14 5.92 -16.06
N SER A 16 -25.92 5.45 -15.82
CA SER A 16 -25.49 4.85 -14.57
C SER A 16 -24.32 5.63 -13.98
N TRP A 17 -24.24 5.66 -12.65
CA TRP A 17 -23.09 6.25 -11.97
C TRP A 17 -21.86 5.40 -12.26
N GLN A 18 -20.86 5.99 -12.92
CA GLN A 18 -19.59 5.32 -13.21
C GLN A 18 -18.50 5.92 -12.32
N SER A 19 -17.81 5.06 -11.58
CA SER A 19 -16.58 5.46 -10.88
C SER A 19 -15.41 5.24 -11.83
N PRO A 20 -14.69 6.28 -12.27
CA PRO A 20 -13.57 6.11 -13.18
C PRO A 20 -12.50 5.25 -12.52
N ARG A 21 -11.98 4.25 -13.23
CA ARG A 21 -10.86 3.44 -12.74
C ARG A 21 -9.64 4.37 -12.60
N PRO A 22 -9.05 4.49 -11.39
CA PRO A 22 -7.85 5.30 -11.21
C PRO A 22 -6.75 4.83 -12.15
N LYS A 23 -6.10 5.78 -12.83
CA LYS A 23 -4.91 5.51 -13.65
C LYS A 23 -3.73 6.22 -13.02
N HIS A 24 -2.61 5.50 -12.91
CA HIS A 24 -1.39 6.08 -12.38
C HIS A 24 -0.86 7.15 -13.34
N ARG A 25 -0.53 8.34 -12.83
CA ARG A 25 -0.10 9.49 -13.65
C ARG A 25 1.11 9.19 -14.53
N LYS A 26 2.01 8.30 -14.09
CA LYS A 26 3.21 7.90 -14.83
C LYS A 26 3.01 6.72 -15.79
N GLY A 27 1.79 6.23 -15.97
CA GLY A 27 1.53 5.09 -16.85
C GLY A 27 1.62 5.48 -18.32
N ASN A 28 2.76 5.24 -18.97
CA ASN A 28 2.91 5.40 -20.41
C ASN A 28 2.55 4.10 -21.13
N LYS A 29 1.59 4.14 -22.06
CA LYS A 29 1.17 2.97 -22.83
C LYS A 29 2.23 2.51 -23.82
N ILE A 30 2.97 3.45 -24.41
CA ILE A 30 3.98 3.16 -25.43
C ILE A 30 5.08 2.30 -24.81
N ASP A 31 5.61 2.73 -23.67
CA ASP A 31 6.66 1.98 -22.95
C ASP A 31 6.20 0.59 -22.50
N GLN A 32 4.91 0.44 -22.14
CA GLN A 32 4.32 -0.86 -21.78
C GLN A 32 4.27 -1.80 -22.99
N ASP A 33 3.83 -1.29 -24.15
CA ASP A 33 3.73 -2.07 -25.38
C ASP A 33 5.14 -2.45 -25.90
N GLU A 34 6.09 -1.52 -25.83
CA GLU A 34 7.49 -1.79 -26.16
C GLU A 34 8.10 -2.83 -25.23
N PHE A 35 7.85 -2.76 -23.92
CA PHE A 35 8.32 -3.75 -22.97
C PHE A 35 7.82 -5.15 -23.32
N ILE A 36 6.53 -5.29 -23.61
CA ILE A 36 5.92 -6.58 -23.98
C ILE A 36 6.55 -7.15 -25.25
N LYS A 37 6.78 -6.31 -26.27
CA LYS A 37 7.43 -6.72 -27.53
C LYS A 37 8.91 -7.07 -27.35
N ASN A 38 9.62 -6.33 -26.50
CA ASN A 38 11.06 -6.47 -26.31
C ASN A 38 11.43 -7.65 -25.39
N LEU A 39 10.55 -8.06 -24.48
CA LEU A 39 10.83 -9.13 -23.53
C LEU A 39 11.20 -10.46 -24.22
N PRO A 40 10.42 -10.99 -25.20
CA PRO A 40 10.80 -12.22 -25.92
C PRO A 40 12.13 -12.10 -26.66
N ILE A 41 12.44 -10.93 -27.21
CA ILE A 41 13.70 -10.69 -27.92
C ILE A 41 14.88 -10.78 -26.95
N LYS A 42 14.77 -10.19 -25.76
CA LYS A 42 15.79 -10.29 -24.71
C LYS A 42 15.99 -11.73 -24.25
N VAL A 43 14.90 -12.47 -24.05
CA VAL A 43 14.96 -13.89 -23.65
C VAL A 43 15.69 -14.72 -24.70
N LYS A 44 15.36 -14.57 -26.00
CA LYS A 44 16.05 -15.29 -27.09
C LYS A 44 17.55 -14.99 -27.13
N LYS A 45 17.95 -13.74 -26.92
CA LYS A 45 19.38 -13.36 -26.85
C LYS A 45 20.11 -14.07 -25.71
N ILE A 46 19.47 -14.19 -24.55
CA ILE A 46 20.04 -14.89 -23.38
C ILE A 46 20.09 -16.40 -23.65
N GLU A 47 19.05 -16.98 -24.27
CA GLU A 47 19.03 -18.39 -24.70
C GLU A 47 20.17 -18.69 -25.68
N GLN A 48 20.46 -17.81 -26.63
CA GLN A 48 21.59 -17.94 -27.54
C GLN A 48 22.95 -17.83 -26.85
N ALA A 49 23.09 -16.93 -25.85
CA ALA A 49 24.33 -16.77 -25.10
C ALA A 49 24.63 -17.95 -24.17
N HIS A 50 23.60 -18.69 -23.74
CA HIS A 50 23.71 -19.80 -22.80
C HIS A 50 23.00 -21.07 -23.29
N PRO A 51 23.48 -21.71 -24.39
CA PRO A 51 22.78 -22.82 -25.03
C PRO A 51 22.67 -24.08 -24.15
N ASN A 52 23.60 -24.28 -23.22
CA ASN A 52 23.63 -25.44 -22.33
C ASN A 52 22.89 -25.22 -21.00
N SER A 53 22.23 -24.07 -20.81
CA SER A 53 21.58 -23.70 -19.55
C SER A 53 20.07 -23.55 -19.71
N GLU A 54 19.30 -24.16 -18.80
CA GLU A 54 17.86 -23.97 -18.72
C GLU A 54 17.55 -22.58 -18.14
N ILE A 55 16.95 -21.69 -18.95
CA ILE A 55 16.59 -20.33 -18.52
C ILE A 55 15.17 -20.31 -17.96
N LYS A 56 15.05 -19.93 -16.68
CA LYS A 56 13.77 -19.73 -15.99
C LYS A 56 13.57 -18.25 -15.73
N ILE A 57 12.47 -17.71 -16.24
CA ILE A 57 12.07 -16.32 -16.03
C ILE A 57 11.15 -16.27 -14.82
N TRP A 58 11.41 -15.34 -13.91
CA TRP A 58 10.56 -15.06 -12.77
C TRP A 58 10.27 -13.57 -12.69
N PHE A 59 9.03 -13.21 -12.43
CA PHE A 59 8.62 -11.86 -12.07
C PHE A 59 8.53 -11.74 -10.56
N PHE A 60 8.92 -10.59 -10.04
CA PHE A 60 8.95 -10.30 -8.62
C PHE A 60 8.29 -8.94 -8.36
N ASP A 61 7.46 -8.87 -7.32
CA ASP A 61 6.92 -7.61 -6.82
C ASP A 61 6.69 -7.65 -5.30
N GLU A 62 6.63 -6.47 -4.70
CA GLU A 62 6.37 -6.25 -3.29
C GLU A 62 4.99 -5.65 -3.06
N HIS A 63 4.27 -6.18 -2.07
CA HIS A 63 3.02 -5.59 -1.60
C HIS A 63 2.98 -5.40 -0.09
N ARG A 64 2.30 -4.33 0.36
CA ARG A 64 2.03 -4.07 1.78
C ARG A 64 0.69 -4.68 2.17
N VAL A 65 0.70 -5.46 3.25
CA VAL A 65 -0.48 -6.13 3.80
C VAL A 65 -0.66 -5.71 5.26
N GLY A 66 -1.91 -5.47 5.64
CA GLY A 66 -2.27 -5.07 7.00
C GLY A 66 -2.00 -3.59 7.26
N LEU A 67 -3.07 -2.81 7.41
CA LEU A 67 -3.02 -1.47 7.97
C LEU A 67 -3.28 -1.62 9.47
N LYS A 68 -2.24 -1.74 10.30
CA LYS A 68 -2.41 -1.62 11.75
C LYS A 68 -2.15 -0.16 12.16
N PRO A 69 -3.20 0.67 12.34
CA PRO A 69 -3.02 2.01 12.88
C PRO A 69 -2.53 1.91 14.32
N ILE A 70 -1.35 2.45 14.60
CA ILE A 70 -0.89 2.72 15.95
C ILE A 70 -1.53 4.05 16.34
N LEU A 71 -2.65 3.98 17.05
CA LEU A 71 -3.27 5.15 17.64
C LEU A 71 -2.52 5.50 18.94
N ARG A 72 -1.79 6.61 18.94
CA ARG A 72 -1.34 7.26 20.19
C ARG A 72 -2.15 8.54 20.33
N SER A 73 -3.06 8.57 21.30
CA SER A 73 -3.72 9.80 21.75
C SER A 73 -2.95 10.37 22.93
N ASP A 74 -2.40 11.56 22.80
CA ASP A 74 -1.70 12.26 23.90
C ASP A 74 -2.64 12.61 25.07
N ALA A 75 -3.96 12.56 24.86
CA ALA A 75 -4.98 12.80 25.88
C ALA A 75 -4.97 11.79 27.06
N ALA A 76 -4.36 10.61 26.90
CA ALA A 76 -4.26 9.64 27.99
C ALA A 76 -3.11 9.93 28.96
N ARG A 77 -2.18 10.82 28.59
CA ARG A 77 -0.95 11.09 29.38
C ARG A 77 -1.10 12.28 30.33
N SER A 78 -2.22 12.99 30.30
CA SER A 78 -2.51 14.16 31.14
C SER A 78 -3.58 13.91 32.21
N TRP A 79 -3.98 12.66 32.45
CA TRP A 79 -5.03 12.28 33.40
C TRP A 79 -4.56 11.37 34.54
N GLU A 80 -3.27 11.47 34.94
CA GLU A 80 -2.81 10.93 36.23
C GLU A 80 -2.71 11.99 37.34
N GLY A 81 -3.24 13.20 37.12
CA GLY A 81 -3.22 14.23 38.16
C GLY A 81 -4.33 15.26 37.99
N SER A 82 -5.07 15.47 39.08
CA SER A 82 -6.00 16.59 39.31
C SER A 82 -7.46 16.38 38.87
N ALA A 83 -8.16 15.54 39.63
CA ALA A 83 -9.58 15.69 39.89
C ALA A 83 -9.81 16.70 41.03
N VAL A 84 -9.37 17.95 40.88
CA VAL A 84 -9.80 19.04 41.75
C VAL A 84 -9.69 20.38 41.03
N LEU A 85 -10.85 21.02 40.85
CA LEU A 85 -11.07 22.45 40.58
C LEU A 85 -10.63 23.02 39.21
N GLY A 86 -11.64 23.33 38.38
CA GLY A 86 -11.87 24.67 37.81
C GLY A 86 -10.83 25.29 36.86
N VAL A 87 -11.16 25.23 35.56
CA VAL A 87 -10.80 26.17 34.46
C VAL A 87 -9.32 26.27 34.04
N PRO A 88 -8.96 25.91 32.79
CA PRO A 88 -7.73 26.38 32.17
C PRO A 88 -7.94 27.67 31.34
N PRO A 89 -6.94 28.56 31.31
CA PRO A 89 -7.04 29.88 30.69
C PRO A 89 -6.95 29.83 29.16
N MET A 90 -7.61 30.83 28.59
CA MET A 90 -7.64 31.21 27.19
C MET A 90 -6.31 31.86 26.79
N SER A 91 -5.51 31.26 25.90
CA SER A 91 -4.68 32.02 24.95
C SER A 91 -4.04 31.16 23.84
N ASP A 92 -4.44 31.52 22.62
CA ASP A 92 -3.62 31.67 21.42
C ASP A 92 -2.92 30.43 20.81
N CYS A 93 -3.55 29.83 19.78
CA CYS A 93 -2.86 29.02 18.78
C CYS A 93 -3.42 29.34 17.37
N ARG A 94 -2.77 30.31 16.72
CA ARG A 94 -2.85 30.53 15.26
C ARG A 94 -2.13 29.37 14.52
N GLY A 95 -2.77 28.75 13.52
CA GLY A 95 -2.08 27.93 12.49
C GLY A 95 -2.74 26.59 12.11
N PHE A 96 -3.11 26.46 10.82
CA PHE A 96 -3.67 25.32 10.06
C PHE A 96 -2.82 24.01 10.05
N PRO A 97 -3.20 22.92 9.32
CA PRO A 97 -4.39 22.05 9.36
C PRO A 97 -4.00 20.54 9.48
N THR A 98 -4.88 19.62 9.90
CA THR A 98 -5.57 18.68 9.00
C THR A 98 -6.48 17.78 9.83
N ARG A 99 -7.71 17.60 9.35
CA ARG A 99 -8.81 16.93 10.04
C ARG A 99 -8.81 15.43 9.73
N TYR A 100 -8.67 14.57 10.75
CA TYR A 100 -9.35 13.27 10.79
C TYR A 100 -9.76 12.96 12.25
N CYS A 101 -11.03 12.61 12.41
CA CYS A 101 -11.74 12.54 13.69
C CYS A 101 -11.71 11.09 14.22
N ILE A 102 -10.97 10.81 15.29
CA ILE A 102 -11.11 9.57 16.05
C ILE A 102 -12.27 9.77 17.03
N LYS A 103 -13.32 8.94 16.92
CA LYS A 103 -14.50 8.96 17.80
C LYS A 103 -14.12 8.49 19.21
N THR A 104 -13.54 9.36 20.01
CA THR A 104 -13.47 9.20 21.46
C THR A 104 -14.45 10.20 22.04
N ARG A 105 -15.53 9.71 22.67
CA ARG A 105 -16.57 10.58 23.24
C ARG A 105 -16.03 11.21 24.53
N TYR A 106 -15.92 12.53 24.54
CA TYR A 106 -15.65 13.34 25.73
C TYR A 106 -16.78 14.37 25.87
N GLY A 107 -17.16 14.72 27.09
CA GLY A 107 -18.16 15.76 27.34
C GLY A 107 -17.65 17.14 26.90
N ARG A 108 -18.43 17.84 26.07
CA ARG A 108 -18.19 19.23 25.67
C ARG A 108 -19.50 19.95 25.42
N ALA A 109 -19.45 21.29 25.43
CA ALA A 109 -20.58 22.14 25.07
C ALA A 109 -21.11 21.81 23.66
N LEU A 110 -22.43 21.87 23.49
CA LEU A 110 -23.08 21.68 22.19
C LEU A 110 -22.50 22.66 21.17
N GLY A 111 -22.04 22.13 20.03
CA GLY A 111 -21.51 22.92 18.92
C GLY A 111 -19.98 22.91 18.78
N GLU A 112 -19.24 22.49 19.81
CA GLU A 112 -17.78 22.41 19.72
C GLU A 112 -17.31 21.08 19.12
N ARG A 113 -16.56 21.14 18.01
CA ARG A 113 -15.95 19.96 17.41
C ARG A 113 -14.62 19.65 18.10
N PRO A 114 -14.44 18.45 18.67
CA PRO A 114 -13.18 18.09 19.28
C PRO A 114 -12.06 17.96 18.24
N ILE A 115 -10.93 18.60 18.51
CA ILE A 115 -9.69 18.44 17.75
C ILE A 115 -8.83 17.43 18.52
N ALA A 116 -8.56 16.28 17.90
CA ALA A 116 -7.61 15.31 18.40
C ALA A 116 -6.32 15.41 17.58
N ILE A 117 -5.18 15.53 18.26
CA ILE A 117 -3.87 15.34 17.63
C ILE A 117 -3.71 13.83 17.44
N VAL A 118 -3.78 13.38 16.19
CA VAL A 118 -3.64 11.97 15.83
C VAL A 118 -2.29 11.78 15.17
N GLN A 119 -1.38 11.07 15.84
CA GLN A 119 -0.17 10.59 15.20
C GLN A 119 -0.48 9.31 14.41
N HIS A 120 -0.70 9.44 13.10
CA HIS A 120 -0.89 8.30 12.20
C HIS A 120 0.43 7.53 12.00
N ARG A 121 0.74 6.61 12.92
CA ARG A 121 1.79 5.60 12.70
C ARG A 121 1.17 4.33 12.18
N TYR A 122 1.76 3.76 11.13
CA TYR A 122 1.32 2.51 10.54
C TYR A 122 2.41 1.46 10.71
N GLN A 123 2.03 0.29 11.21
CA GLN A 123 2.83 -0.92 11.05
C GLN A 123 2.29 -1.68 9.85
N TRP A 124 3.21 -2.01 8.93
CA TRP A 124 2.94 -2.76 7.72
C TRP A 124 3.64 -4.10 7.80
N LEU A 125 2.96 -5.13 7.29
CA LEU A 125 3.60 -6.39 6.93
C LEU A 125 3.82 -6.36 5.42
N TYR A 126 4.89 -6.97 4.95
CA TYR A 126 5.23 -6.99 3.54
C TYR A 126 5.12 -8.40 3.00
N VAL A 127 4.59 -8.51 1.78
CA VAL A 127 4.47 -9.75 1.03
C VAL A 127 5.26 -9.62 -0.23
N TYR A 128 6.17 -10.55 -0.44
CA TYR A 128 7.04 -10.63 -1.60
C TYR A 128 6.53 -11.78 -2.45
N GLY A 129 6.07 -11.46 -3.66
CA GLY A 129 5.47 -12.42 -4.58
C GLY A 129 6.37 -12.68 -5.77
N PHE A 130 6.63 -13.96 -6.06
CA PHE A 130 7.33 -14.41 -7.25
C PHE A 130 6.41 -15.24 -8.13
N VAL A 131 6.43 -15.01 -9.44
CA VAL A 131 5.61 -15.74 -10.41
C VAL A 131 6.45 -16.18 -11.59
N GLN A 132 6.36 -17.48 -11.92
CA GLN A 132 6.93 -18.03 -13.14
C GLN A 132 5.84 -18.06 -14.24
N PRO A 133 5.93 -17.23 -15.29
CA PRO A 133 4.87 -17.09 -16.29
C PRO A 133 4.67 -18.36 -17.13
N LYS A 134 5.74 -19.12 -17.42
CA LYS A 134 5.66 -20.33 -18.25
C LYS A 134 4.95 -21.50 -17.54
N THR A 135 5.03 -21.58 -16.21
CA THR A 135 4.53 -22.74 -15.43
C THR A 135 3.39 -22.37 -14.49
N GLY A 136 3.15 -21.09 -14.24
CA GLY A 136 2.19 -20.62 -13.24
C GLY A 136 2.63 -20.82 -11.78
N LYS A 137 3.87 -21.28 -11.53
CA LYS A 137 4.38 -21.47 -10.18
C LYS A 137 4.49 -20.13 -9.46
N THR A 138 4.05 -20.08 -8.21
CA THR A 138 4.15 -18.88 -7.37
C THR A 138 4.85 -19.19 -6.05
N LEU A 139 5.64 -18.24 -5.56
CA LEU A 139 6.27 -18.29 -4.24
C LEU A 139 5.98 -16.98 -3.51
N TRP A 140 5.69 -17.08 -2.22
CA TRP A 140 5.27 -15.96 -1.39
C TRP A 140 6.08 -15.93 -0.11
N TYR A 141 6.59 -14.75 0.24
CA TYR A 141 7.33 -14.53 1.48
C TYR A 141 6.69 -13.42 2.29
N LEU A 142 6.55 -13.65 3.59
CA LEU A 142 6.00 -12.70 4.54
C LEU A 142 7.16 -12.07 5.32
N ILE A 143 7.31 -10.76 5.25
CA ILE A 143 8.48 -10.05 5.78
C ILE A 143 8.01 -8.89 6.67
N PRO A 144 8.60 -8.70 7.86
CA PRO A 144 8.20 -7.62 8.76
C PRO A 144 8.64 -6.24 8.28
N ARG A 145 9.66 -6.13 7.42
CA ARG A 145 10.27 -4.85 7.00
C ARG A 145 10.83 -4.95 5.59
N VAL A 146 10.96 -3.79 4.94
CA VAL A 146 11.64 -3.67 3.64
C VAL A 146 12.97 -3.00 3.85
N ASN A 147 14.02 -3.79 3.72
CA ASN A 147 15.40 -3.32 3.62
C ASN A 147 16.19 -4.30 2.72
N THR A 148 17.39 -3.90 2.34
CA THR A 148 18.27 -4.71 1.48
C THR A 148 18.64 -6.05 2.11
N GLU A 149 18.76 -6.12 3.44
CA GLU A 149 19.12 -7.35 4.17
C GLU A 149 18.04 -8.42 4.06
N TRP A 150 16.78 -8.03 4.30
CA TRP A 150 15.61 -8.90 4.17
C TRP A 150 15.40 -9.34 2.72
N LEU A 151 15.58 -8.42 1.75
CA LEU A 151 15.52 -8.76 0.33
C LEU A 151 16.58 -9.81 -0.04
N ASN A 152 17.82 -9.64 0.40
CA ASN A 152 18.89 -10.62 0.18
C ASN A 152 18.59 -11.97 0.83
N LEU A 153 17.99 -11.98 2.03
CA LEU A 153 17.58 -13.20 2.71
C LEU A 153 16.48 -13.92 1.92
N VAL A 154 15.53 -13.18 1.37
CA VAL A 154 14.48 -13.74 0.51
C VAL A 154 15.08 -14.31 -0.77
N TYR A 155 16.02 -13.63 -1.41
CA TYR A 155 16.70 -14.19 -2.59
C TYR A 155 17.47 -15.47 -2.29
N LYS A 156 18.12 -15.56 -1.12
CA LYS A 156 18.77 -16.81 -0.68
C LYS A 156 17.76 -17.93 -0.47
N SER A 157 16.60 -17.63 0.10
CA SER A 157 15.52 -18.61 0.32
C SER A 157 14.89 -19.03 -1.01
N PHE A 158 14.59 -18.07 -1.86
CA PHE A 158 14.10 -18.27 -3.23
C PHE A 158 15.04 -19.12 -4.07
N ALA A 159 16.35 -18.89 -4.01
CA ALA A 159 17.32 -19.70 -4.74
C ALA A 159 17.28 -21.17 -4.29
N LYS A 160 17.10 -21.43 -2.99
CA LYS A 160 16.94 -22.79 -2.46
C LYS A 160 15.64 -23.43 -2.93
N ASP A 161 14.52 -22.71 -2.84
CA ASP A 161 13.19 -23.22 -3.17
C ASP A 161 13.03 -23.51 -4.68
N VAL A 162 13.69 -22.73 -5.53
CA VAL A 162 13.72 -22.97 -6.99
C VAL A 162 14.74 -24.05 -7.37
N GLY A 163 15.60 -24.49 -6.43
CA GLY A 163 16.62 -25.51 -6.65
C GLY A 163 17.81 -25.01 -7.46
N ILE A 164 18.18 -23.74 -7.30
CA ILE A 164 19.34 -23.12 -7.94
C ILE A 164 20.59 -23.48 -7.13
N SER A 165 21.30 -24.52 -7.57
CA SER A 165 22.63 -24.93 -7.06
C SER A 165 23.73 -24.03 -7.64
N PRO A 166 24.93 -23.90 -7.05
CA PRO A 166 26.05 -23.12 -7.62
C PRO A 166 26.45 -23.46 -9.08
N LYS A 167 26.02 -24.61 -9.63
CA LYS A 167 26.14 -24.94 -11.05
C LYS A 167 25.12 -24.22 -11.96
N LYS A 168 24.06 -23.65 -11.38
CA LYS A 168 22.99 -22.88 -12.03
C LYS A 168 23.10 -21.44 -11.55
N LYS A 169 23.40 -20.49 -12.44
CA LYS A 169 23.51 -19.08 -12.08
C LYS A 169 22.17 -18.38 -12.36
N CYS A 170 21.79 -17.46 -11.47
CA CYS A 170 20.79 -16.44 -11.76
C CYS A 170 21.53 -15.22 -12.29
N CYS A 171 21.16 -14.79 -13.49
CA CYS A 171 21.63 -13.57 -14.13
C CYS A 171 20.53 -12.51 -14.08
#